data_AF-I1R8Y9-F1
#
_entry.id   AF-I1R8Y9-F1
#
_cell.length_a   1.000
_cell.length_b   1.000
_cell.length_c   1.000
_cell.angle_alpha   90.00
_cell.angle_beta   90.00
_cell.angle_gamma   90.00
#
_symmetry.space_group_name_H-M   'P 1'
#
loop_
_entity.id
_entity.type
_entity.pdbx_description
1 polymer ?
#
loop_
_entity_poly.entity_id
_entity_poly.type
_entity_poly.pdbx_seq_one_letter_code
_entity_poly.pdbx_strand_id
1 'polypeptide(L)'
;MATARTLAAAAGAARAFSSTATSGGGVSMVQGASRGIGLEFVRQLLKRSDEGRVVATCRAPDSAVELQKLRQEHEQRLAVLPLDVTDESTIEAAAASIGETHGSLNLLINATGILSIPNVIHPETTFSKVQKSSLLLAYEVNAVGPILVIKHMWPFLKAGGRSETGRGFSLVANMSARVGSIGDNGLGGWHSYRASKTALNQLTKTVSVELGKKDNIACILLHPGTVDTDLSRPFQKNVPKDKLFTREFSVQKLLSIIDNVKKSDNGKFFAWDGQEIPW
;
A
#
# COMPACT_ATOMS: atom_id res chain seq x y z
N MET A 1 9.41 24.47 59.37
CA MET A 1 8.80 24.42 58.03
C MET A 1 9.65 25.27 57.10
N ALA A 2 10.66 24.66 56.47
CA ALA A 2 11.68 25.33 55.67
C ALA A 2 11.26 25.45 54.19
N THR A 3 11.66 26.57 53.61
CA THR A 3 11.41 27.06 52.25
C THR A 3 12.36 26.49 51.19
N ALA A 4 11.91 26.58 49.94
CA ALA A 4 12.66 26.62 48.67
C ALA A 4 13.36 25.34 48.15
N ARG A 5 12.92 24.88 46.98
CA ARG A 5 13.79 24.32 45.92
C ARG A 5 13.12 24.49 44.55
N THR A 6 13.69 25.40 43.76
CA THR A 6 13.49 25.55 42.31
C THR A 6 14.61 24.79 41.60
N LEU A 7 14.31 24.06 40.52
CA LEU A 7 15.23 23.63 39.43
C LEU A 7 14.31 23.16 38.27
N ALA A 8 14.03 23.98 37.26
CA ALA A 8 14.78 24.19 36.02
C ALA A 8 14.50 23.12 34.92
N ALA A 9 13.70 23.58 33.96
CA ALA A 9 13.62 23.30 32.52
C ALA A 9 14.33 22.08 31.89
N ALA A 10 13.59 21.40 31.01
CA ALA A 10 14.10 20.87 29.74
C ALA A 10 13.04 21.07 28.65
N ALA A 11 13.01 22.26 28.04
CA ALA A 11 12.34 22.48 26.77
C ALA A 11 13.23 21.84 25.68
N GLY A 12 12.76 20.74 25.09
CA GLY A 12 13.42 20.08 23.97
C GLY A 12 13.45 21.01 22.76
N ALA A 13 14.65 21.39 22.32
CA ALA A 13 14.87 22.17 21.11
C ALA A 13 14.36 21.40 19.89
N ALA A 14 13.32 21.93 19.24
CA ALA A 14 12.96 21.54 17.90
C ALA A 14 14.13 21.89 16.97
N ARG A 15 14.87 20.86 16.50
CA ARG A 15 15.86 21.06 15.45
C ARG A 15 15.13 21.45 14.17
N ALA A 16 15.39 22.66 13.70
CA ALA A 16 14.95 23.14 12.42
C ALA A 16 15.48 22.22 11.31
N PHE A 17 14.58 21.60 10.56
CA PHE A 17 14.91 20.92 9.32
C PHE A 17 15.35 21.97 8.30
N SER A 18 16.62 21.91 7.92
CA SER A 18 17.17 22.70 6.80
C SER A 18 16.49 22.24 5.51
N SER A 19 15.63 23.10 4.95
CA SER A 19 14.97 22.87 3.68
C SER A 19 15.92 23.18 2.53
N THR A 20 16.72 22.20 2.12
CA THR A 20 17.25 22.18 0.76
C THR A 20 16.23 21.47 -0.13
N ALA A 21 15.27 22.26 -0.62
CA ALA A 21 14.40 21.84 -1.72
C ALA A 21 15.30 21.55 -2.93
N THR A 22 15.66 20.29 -3.10
CA THR A 22 16.22 19.81 -4.35
C THR A 22 15.04 19.54 -5.28
N SER A 23 15.10 20.11 -6.47
CA SER A 23 14.17 19.91 -7.57
C SER A 23 14.26 18.48 -8.14
N GLY A 24 14.10 17.48 -7.29
CA GLY A 24 14.22 16.04 -7.60
C GLY A 24 12.85 15.37 -7.72
N GLY A 25 12.82 14.21 -8.38
CA GLY A 25 11.60 13.41 -8.54
C GLY A 25 10.96 13.01 -7.22
N GLY A 26 9.65 12.73 -7.24
CA GLY A 26 8.89 12.36 -6.04
C GLY A 26 9.30 11.01 -5.43
N VAL A 27 8.88 10.77 -4.18
CA VAL A 27 9.15 9.53 -3.45
C VAL A 27 7.91 8.64 -3.48
N SER A 28 8.08 7.39 -3.90
CA SER A 28 7.03 6.36 -3.92
C SER A 28 7.38 5.23 -2.97
N MET A 29 6.44 4.77 -2.16
CA MET A 29 6.59 3.59 -1.33
C MET A 29 5.70 2.47 -1.86
N VAL A 30 6.26 1.28 -2.05
CA VAL A 30 5.52 0.06 -2.37
C VAL A 30 5.64 -0.91 -1.21
N GLN A 31 4.54 -1.05 -0.46
CA GLN A 31 4.41 -1.99 0.63
C GLN A 31 4.03 -3.36 0.08
N GLY A 32 4.76 -4.41 0.47
CA GLY A 32 4.50 -5.78 0.01
C GLY A 32 5.21 -6.12 -1.32
N ALA A 33 6.47 -5.71 -1.44
CA ALA A 33 7.20 -5.67 -2.70
C ALA A 33 8.13 -6.86 -2.98
N SER A 34 8.16 -7.90 -2.14
CA SER A 34 9.10 -9.03 -2.33
C SER A 34 8.80 -9.89 -3.56
N ARG A 35 7.56 -9.89 -4.06
CA ARG A 35 7.11 -10.69 -5.22
C ARG A 35 5.79 -10.19 -5.80
N GLY A 36 5.32 -10.85 -6.86
CA GLY A 36 4.00 -10.63 -7.44
C GLY A 36 3.78 -9.21 -7.96
N ILE A 37 2.61 -8.64 -7.68
CA ILE A 37 2.22 -7.31 -8.14
C ILE A 37 3.08 -6.21 -7.50
N GLY A 38 3.41 -6.32 -6.21
CA GLY A 38 4.23 -5.32 -5.51
C GLY A 38 5.64 -5.21 -6.09
N LEU A 39 6.31 -6.34 -6.35
CA LEU A 39 7.62 -6.35 -7.01
C LEU A 39 7.55 -5.71 -8.41
N GLU A 40 6.48 -5.96 -9.15
CA GLU A 40 6.32 -5.43 -10.49
C GLU A 40 6.03 -3.91 -10.48
N PHE A 41 5.31 -3.40 -9.47
CA PHE A 41 5.21 -1.95 -9.23
C PHE A 41 6.60 -1.34 -9.05
N VAL A 42 7.47 -1.94 -8.23
CA VAL A 42 8.84 -1.45 -8.02
C VAL A 42 9.61 -1.40 -9.35
N ARG A 43 9.57 -2.48 -10.15
CA ARG A 43 10.24 -2.51 -11.47
C ARG A 43 9.77 -1.40 -12.38
N GLN A 44 8.46 -1.21 -12.50
CA GLN A 44 7.92 -0.22 -13.45
C GLN A 44 8.11 1.21 -12.96
N LEU A 45 8.07 1.47 -11.65
CA LEU A 45 8.41 2.78 -11.09
C LEU A 45 9.89 3.12 -11.33
N LEU A 46 10.81 2.16 -11.17
CA LEU A 46 12.25 2.38 -11.42
C LEU A 46 12.59 2.57 -12.91
N LYS A 47 11.76 2.04 -13.82
CA LYS A 47 11.89 2.27 -15.27
C LYS A 47 11.44 3.66 -15.71
N ARG A 48 10.76 4.43 -14.86
CA ARG A 48 10.34 5.80 -15.20
C ARG A 48 11.58 6.69 -15.34
N SER A 49 11.54 7.58 -16.31
CA SER A 49 12.61 8.53 -16.64
C SER A 49 12.70 9.72 -15.68
N ASP A 50 11.87 9.76 -14.64
CA ASP A 50 11.96 10.75 -13.58
C ASP A 50 13.05 10.37 -12.59
N GLU A 51 13.66 11.35 -11.91
CA GLU A 51 14.62 11.12 -10.82
C GLU A 51 13.93 10.61 -9.52
N GLY A 52 12.75 10.00 -9.65
CA GLY A 52 11.93 9.58 -8.52
C GLY A 52 12.57 8.47 -7.71
N ARG A 53 12.39 8.49 -6.40
CA ARG A 53 12.90 7.46 -5.48
C ARG A 53 11.80 6.45 -5.15
N VAL A 54 12.19 5.20 -4.98
CA VAL A 54 11.30 4.09 -4.61
C VAL A 54 11.77 3.49 -3.29
N VAL A 55 10.85 3.39 -2.33
CA VAL A 55 11.03 2.64 -1.09
C VAL A 55 10.19 1.38 -1.18
N ALA A 56 10.84 0.22 -1.31
CA ALA A 56 10.16 -1.06 -1.33
C ALA A 56 10.20 -1.70 0.06
N THR A 57 9.08 -2.21 0.55
CA THR A 57 9.07 -2.91 1.85
C THR A 57 8.57 -4.34 1.75
N CYS A 58 9.15 -5.21 2.56
CA CYS A 58 8.73 -6.60 2.71
C CYS A 58 9.17 -7.17 4.06
N ARG A 59 8.61 -8.31 4.47
CA ARG A 59 8.87 -8.91 5.79
C ARG A 59 10.33 -9.33 6.00
N ALA A 60 10.95 -9.90 4.97
CA ALA A 60 12.31 -10.45 5.04
C ALA A 60 13.14 -9.99 3.83
N PRO A 61 13.71 -8.76 3.87
CA PRO A 61 14.48 -8.20 2.77
C PRO A 61 15.61 -9.10 2.28
N ASP A 62 16.33 -9.77 3.18
CA ASP A 62 17.52 -10.56 2.85
C ASP A 62 17.18 -11.82 2.02
N SER A 63 15.96 -12.35 2.14
CA SER A 63 15.50 -13.50 1.36
C SER A 63 14.75 -13.10 0.08
N ALA A 64 14.51 -11.81 -0.15
CA ALA A 64 13.81 -11.30 -1.33
C ALA A 64 14.74 -11.13 -2.54
N VAL A 65 15.25 -12.25 -3.08
CA VAL A 65 16.30 -12.30 -4.13
C VAL A 65 16.07 -11.32 -5.28
N GLU A 66 14.88 -11.35 -5.89
CA GLU A 66 14.56 -10.47 -7.03
C GLU A 66 14.54 -8.98 -6.66
N LEU A 67 14.07 -8.66 -5.44
CA LEU A 67 14.05 -7.28 -4.95
C LEU A 67 15.46 -6.79 -4.62
N GLN A 68 16.31 -7.67 -4.09
CA GLN A 68 17.72 -7.38 -3.84
C GLN A 68 18.50 -7.14 -5.13
N LYS A 69 18.22 -7.91 -6.18
CA LYS A 69 18.78 -7.69 -7.51
C LYS A 69 18.42 -6.30 -8.05
N LEU A 70 17.14 -5.90 -7.97
CA LEU A 70 16.72 -4.55 -8.36
C LEU A 70 17.41 -3.46 -7.53
N ARG A 71 17.62 -3.70 -6.23
CA ARG A 71 18.34 -2.76 -5.36
C ARG A 71 19.77 -2.55 -5.83
N GLN A 72 20.46 -3.61 -6.25
CA GLN A 72 21.83 -3.51 -6.79
C GLN A 72 21.85 -2.77 -8.13
N GLU A 73 20.87 -3.00 -8.99
CA GLU A 73 20.74 -2.33 -10.30
C GLU A 73 20.37 -0.83 -10.17
N HIS A 74 19.72 -0.44 -9.07
CA HIS A 74 19.18 0.90 -8.84
C HIS A 74 19.55 1.48 -7.47
N GLU A 75 20.79 1.30 -7.01
CA GLU A 75 21.24 1.62 -5.64
C GLU A 75 20.90 3.06 -5.18
N GLN A 76 20.96 4.02 -6.10
CA GLN A 76 20.69 5.44 -5.80
C GLN A 76 19.20 5.79 -5.74
N ARG A 77 18.33 4.91 -6.26
CA ARG A 77 16.88 5.16 -6.41
C ARG A 77 16.01 4.19 -5.62
N LEU A 78 16.52 3.02 -5.25
CA LEU A 78 15.74 1.98 -4.55
C LEU A 78 16.28 1.74 -3.13
N ALA A 79 15.48 2.07 -2.13
CA ALA A 79 15.67 1.60 -0.77
C ALA A 79 14.80 0.36 -0.50
N VAL A 80 15.31 -0.62 0.23
CA VAL A 80 14.56 -1.81 0.66
C VAL A 80 14.55 -1.88 2.18
N LEU A 81 13.35 -1.85 2.78
CA LEU A 81 13.16 -1.83 4.23
C LEU A 81 12.36 -3.05 4.73
N PRO A 82 12.64 -3.56 5.94
CA PRO A 82 11.79 -4.55 6.58
C PRO A 82 10.46 -3.91 6.99
N LEU A 83 9.34 -4.59 6.73
CA LEU A 83 8.01 -4.21 7.22
C LEU A 83 7.09 -5.43 7.21
N ASP A 84 6.59 -5.79 8.39
CA ASP A 84 5.47 -6.72 8.56
C ASP A 84 4.20 -5.94 8.95
N VAL A 85 3.13 -6.11 8.17
CA VAL A 85 1.89 -5.37 8.37
C VAL A 85 1.12 -5.82 9.62
N THR A 86 1.49 -6.96 10.20
CA THR A 86 0.92 -7.47 11.46
C THR A 86 1.74 -7.07 12.69
N ASP A 87 2.89 -6.40 12.52
CA ASP A 87 3.72 -5.91 13.61
C ASP A 87 3.93 -4.40 13.45
N GLU A 88 3.13 -3.62 14.18
CA GLU A 88 3.11 -2.16 14.10
C GLU A 88 4.49 -1.54 14.38
N SER A 89 5.32 -2.17 15.23
CA SER A 89 6.68 -1.67 15.52
C SER A 89 7.59 -1.66 14.29
N THR A 90 7.40 -2.61 13.36
CA THR A 90 8.15 -2.63 12.09
C THR A 90 7.66 -1.55 11.12
N ILE A 91 6.38 -1.18 11.19
CA ILE A 91 5.80 -0.09 10.41
C ILE A 91 6.35 1.26 10.91
N GLU A 92 6.43 1.43 12.23
CA GLU A 92 7.04 2.60 12.88
C GLU A 92 8.52 2.76 12.48
N ALA A 93 9.30 1.68 12.50
CA ALA A 93 10.70 1.70 12.10
C ALA A 93 10.87 2.09 10.61
N ALA A 94 10.03 1.56 9.71
CA ALA A 94 10.05 1.95 8.31
C ALA A 94 9.67 3.43 8.10
N ALA A 95 8.69 3.93 8.87
CA ALA A 95 8.28 5.33 8.85
C ALA A 95 9.42 6.25 9.33
N ALA A 96 10.11 5.89 10.41
CA ALA A 96 11.28 6.63 10.88
C ALA A 96 12.38 6.71 9.81
N SER A 97 12.70 5.60 9.16
CA SER A 97 13.69 5.56 8.07
C SER A 97 13.31 6.47 6.89
N ILE A 98 12.03 6.47 6.46
CA ILE A 98 11.55 7.38 5.41
C ILE A 98 11.63 8.84 5.86
N GLY A 99 11.31 9.13 7.12
CA GLY A 99 11.43 10.47 7.68
C GLY A 99 12.86 11.00 7.67
N GLU A 100 13.83 10.16 8.05
CA GLU A 100 15.25 10.52 8.09
C GLU A 100 15.86 10.70 6.69
N THR A 101 15.49 9.84 5.74
CA THR A 101 16.13 9.77 4.42
C THR A 101 15.45 10.64 3.35
N HIS A 102 14.14 10.87 3.48
CA HIS A 102 13.34 11.49 2.43
C HIS A 102 12.46 12.63 2.95
N GLY A 103 11.95 12.53 4.18
CA GLY A 103 11.10 13.55 4.81
C GLY A 103 9.73 13.77 4.16
N SER A 104 9.42 13.10 3.04
CA SER A 104 8.16 13.21 2.31
C SER A 104 7.85 11.94 1.52
N LEU A 105 6.56 11.76 1.20
CA LEU A 105 6.04 10.64 0.42
C LEU A 105 4.93 11.11 -0.53
N ASN A 106 5.07 10.87 -1.83
CA ASN A 106 4.12 11.31 -2.85
C ASN A 106 3.12 10.22 -3.24
N LEU A 107 3.57 8.95 -3.20
CA LEU A 107 2.76 7.80 -3.57
C LEU A 107 2.99 6.68 -2.56
N LEU A 108 1.92 6.15 -1.99
CA LEU A 108 1.94 4.92 -1.18
C LEU A 108 1.09 3.87 -1.89
N ILE A 109 1.69 2.73 -2.22
CA ILE A 109 0.99 1.56 -2.77
C ILE A 109 1.02 0.46 -1.73
N ASN A 110 -0.14 0.09 -1.19
CA ASN A 110 -0.28 -1.09 -0.34
C ASN A 110 -0.66 -2.30 -1.20
N ALA A 111 0.32 -3.16 -1.48
CA ALA A 111 0.17 -4.32 -2.37
C ALA A 111 0.05 -5.66 -1.62
N THR A 112 0.17 -5.68 -0.29
CA THR A 112 -0.02 -6.92 0.48
C THR A 112 -1.47 -7.41 0.42
N GLY A 113 -1.61 -8.73 0.29
CA GLY A 113 -2.86 -9.42 0.53
C GLY A 113 -2.66 -10.92 0.63
N ILE A 114 -3.49 -11.57 1.44
CA ILE A 114 -3.53 -13.02 1.59
C ILE A 114 -4.93 -13.53 1.25
N LEU A 115 -4.97 -14.57 0.44
CA LEU A 115 -6.18 -15.36 0.13
C LEU A 115 -5.99 -16.79 0.60
N SER A 116 -4.79 -17.32 0.39
CA SER A 116 -4.37 -18.63 0.88
C SER A 116 -2.91 -18.58 1.32
N ILE A 117 -2.60 -19.25 2.42
CA ILE A 117 -1.25 -19.54 2.89
C ILE A 117 -1.23 -21.05 3.17
N PRO A 118 -0.32 -21.83 2.57
CA PRO A 118 -0.25 -23.26 2.79
C PRO A 118 -0.27 -23.61 4.29
N ASN A 119 -1.15 -24.53 4.67
CA ASN A 119 -1.33 -25.03 6.05
C ASN A 119 -1.80 -23.99 7.09
N VAL A 120 -2.15 -22.76 6.68
CA VAL A 120 -2.56 -21.68 7.60
C VAL A 120 -3.94 -21.15 7.25
N ILE A 121 -4.18 -20.77 5.98
CA ILE A 121 -5.48 -20.28 5.50
C ILE A 121 -5.78 -20.82 4.10
N HIS A 122 -7.00 -21.31 3.93
CA HIS A 122 -7.51 -21.84 2.67
C HIS A 122 -8.83 -21.16 2.33
N PRO A 123 -9.12 -20.87 1.05
CA PRO A 123 -10.36 -20.21 0.70
C PRO A 123 -11.58 -21.07 0.99
N GLU A 124 -12.58 -20.49 1.64
CA GLU A 124 -13.79 -21.18 2.05
C GLU A 124 -14.70 -21.42 0.86
N THR A 125 -14.59 -22.59 0.25
CA THR A 125 -15.42 -23.02 -0.90
C THR A 125 -16.82 -23.50 -0.50
N THR A 126 -17.06 -23.71 0.79
CA THR A 126 -18.37 -24.03 1.37
C THR A 126 -18.53 -23.26 2.69
N PHE A 127 -19.77 -23.04 3.13
CA PHE A 127 -20.04 -22.35 4.40
C PHE A 127 -19.45 -23.10 5.60
N SER A 128 -19.47 -24.43 5.59
CA SER A 128 -18.88 -25.27 6.65
C SER A 128 -17.37 -25.12 6.84
N LYS A 129 -16.66 -24.56 5.86
CA LYS A 129 -15.21 -24.32 5.93
C LYS A 129 -14.85 -22.98 6.57
N VAL A 130 -15.84 -22.15 6.94
CA VAL A 130 -15.59 -20.87 7.60
C VAL A 130 -15.00 -21.08 8.98
N GLN A 131 -13.86 -20.43 9.23
CA GLN A 131 -13.15 -20.50 10.50
C GLN A 131 -12.91 -19.09 11.02
N LYS A 132 -13.12 -18.90 12.33
CA LYS A 132 -12.82 -17.65 13.04
C LYS A 132 -11.37 -17.20 12.81
N SER A 133 -10.41 -18.11 12.88
CA SER A 133 -8.99 -17.83 12.67
C SER A 133 -8.72 -17.26 11.27
N SER A 134 -9.32 -17.85 10.23
CA SER A 134 -9.18 -17.38 8.85
C SER A 134 -9.77 -15.98 8.66
N LEU A 135 -10.94 -15.71 9.26
CA LEU A 135 -11.60 -14.40 9.22
C LEU A 135 -10.71 -13.31 9.85
N LEU A 136 -10.20 -13.58 11.05
CA LEU A 136 -9.37 -12.62 11.80
C LEU A 136 -8.04 -12.38 11.11
N LEU A 137 -7.34 -13.44 10.66
CA LEU A 137 -6.06 -13.30 9.99
C LEU A 137 -6.19 -12.55 8.66
N ALA A 138 -7.22 -12.84 7.86
CA ALA A 138 -7.47 -12.12 6.63
C ALA A 138 -7.79 -10.63 6.90
N TYR A 139 -8.58 -10.33 7.93
CA TYR A 139 -8.88 -8.96 8.33
C TYR A 139 -7.62 -8.20 8.80
N GLU A 140 -6.81 -8.82 9.65
CA GLU A 140 -5.55 -8.25 10.15
C GLU A 140 -4.62 -7.89 9.00
N VAL A 141 -4.35 -8.83 8.08
CA VAL A 141 -3.38 -8.62 7.00
C VAL A 141 -3.92 -7.75 5.87
N ASN A 142 -5.16 -7.96 5.43
CA ASN A 142 -5.69 -7.31 4.23
C ASN A 142 -6.35 -5.96 4.50
N ALA A 143 -6.79 -5.70 5.72
CA ALA A 143 -7.53 -4.49 6.07
C ALA A 143 -6.82 -3.65 7.14
N VAL A 144 -6.50 -4.22 8.31
CA VAL A 144 -5.84 -3.48 9.40
C VAL A 144 -4.45 -3.02 8.99
N GLY A 145 -3.64 -3.94 8.45
CA GLY A 145 -2.27 -3.69 8.02
C GLY A 145 -2.11 -2.44 7.13
N PRO A 146 -2.77 -2.36 5.95
CA PRO A 146 -2.71 -1.18 5.08
C PRO A 146 -3.09 0.13 5.77
N ILE A 147 -4.03 0.10 6.71
CA ILE A 147 -4.45 1.31 7.44
C ILE A 147 -3.40 1.73 8.47
N LEU A 148 -2.76 0.81 9.17
CA LEU A 148 -1.64 1.12 10.07
C LEU A 148 -0.45 1.68 9.28
N VAL A 149 -0.18 1.15 8.09
CA VAL A 149 0.83 1.72 7.18
C VAL A 149 0.47 3.16 6.81
N ILE A 150 -0.78 3.43 6.43
CA ILE A 150 -1.23 4.81 6.13
C ILE A 150 -1.08 5.72 7.35
N LYS A 151 -1.48 5.27 8.54
CA LYS A 151 -1.36 6.02 9.81
C LYS A 151 0.07 6.49 10.04
N HIS A 152 1.05 5.60 9.92
CA HIS A 152 2.45 5.91 10.20
C HIS A 152 3.14 6.68 9.06
N MET A 153 2.69 6.51 7.82
CA MET A 153 3.20 7.27 6.67
C MET A 153 2.52 8.64 6.50
N TRP A 154 1.43 8.90 7.22
CA TRP A 154 0.62 10.10 7.08
C TRP A 154 1.42 11.42 7.18
N PRO A 155 2.35 11.61 8.13
CA PRO A 155 3.15 12.84 8.19
C PRO A 155 3.91 13.13 6.89
N PHE A 156 4.45 12.08 6.26
CA PHE A 156 5.22 12.19 5.02
C PHE A 156 4.33 12.33 3.79
N LEU A 157 3.17 11.67 3.78
CA LEU A 157 2.14 11.87 2.76
C LEU A 157 1.64 13.32 2.76
N LYS A 158 1.42 13.89 3.95
CA LYS A 158 1.03 15.29 4.12
C LYS A 158 2.11 16.26 3.62
N ALA A 159 3.39 15.95 3.88
CA ALA A 159 4.51 16.73 3.34
C ALA A 159 4.59 16.61 1.80
N GLY A 160 4.49 15.40 1.26
CA GLY A 160 4.52 15.15 -0.19
C GLY A 160 3.36 15.81 -0.93
N GLY A 161 2.16 15.88 -0.32
CA GLY A 161 1.00 16.53 -0.92
C GLY A 161 1.13 18.05 -1.06
N ARG A 162 2.16 18.64 -0.45
CA ARG A 162 2.54 20.06 -0.57
C ARG A 162 3.74 20.28 -1.50
N SER A 163 4.43 19.21 -1.90
CA SER A 163 5.55 19.30 -2.82
C SER A 163 5.08 19.67 -4.23
N GLU A 164 5.93 20.33 -5.00
CA GLU A 164 5.70 20.72 -6.41
C GLU A 164 5.75 19.52 -7.38
N THR A 165 5.35 18.33 -6.92
CA THR A 165 5.08 17.22 -7.84
C THR A 165 3.86 17.56 -8.69
N GLY A 166 3.91 17.31 -10.00
CA GLY A 166 2.93 17.81 -10.98
C GLY A 166 1.46 17.44 -10.74
N ARG A 167 1.14 16.59 -9.76
CA ARG A 167 -0.21 16.21 -9.35
C ARG A 167 -0.85 17.16 -8.32
N GLY A 168 -0.04 17.83 -7.50
CA GLY A 168 -0.53 18.75 -6.46
C GLY A 168 -1.34 18.07 -5.33
N PHE A 169 -1.09 16.78 -5.07
CA PHE A 169 -1.54 16.01 -3.89
C PHE A 169 -0.77 14.69 -3.79
N SER A 170 -0.68 14.10 -2.59
CA SER A 170 -0.15 12.74 -2.42
C SER A 170 -1.25 11.69 -2.60
N LEU A 171 -0.88 10.51 -3.08
CA LEU A 171 -1.82 9.44 -3.38
C LEU A 171 -1.53 8.19 -2.56
N VAL A 172 -2.57 7.62 -1.97
CA VAL A 172 -2.60 6.26 -1.44
C VAL A 172 -3.38 5.37 -2.40
N ALA A 173 -2.79 4.27 -2.83
CA ALA A 173 -3.42 3.26 -3.67
C ALA A 173 -3.41 1.91 -2.93
N ASN A 174 -4.59 1.44 -2.52
CA ASN A 174 -4.75 0.17 -1.83
C ASN A 174 -5.17 -0.92 -2.81
N MET A 175 -4.41 -2.02 -2.86
CA MET A 175 -4.77 -3.18 -3.68
C MET A 175 -5.94 -3.92 -3.06
N SER A 176 -7.12 -3.72 -3.63
CA SER A 176 -8.34 -4.44 -3.29
C SER A 176 -8.64 -5.54 -4.32
N ALA A 177 -9.85 -6.07 -4.31
CA ALA A 177 -10.31 -7.05 -5.28
C ALA A 177 -11.81 -6.87 -5.55
N ARG A 178 -12.25 -7.11 -6.78
CA ARG A 178 -13.68 -7.01 -7.14
C ARG A 178 -14.58 -7.86 -6.23
N VAL A 179 -14.07 -8.98 -5.71
CA VAL A 179 -14.80 -9.83 -4.76
C VAL A 179 -15.11 -9.16 -3.40
N GLY A 180 -14.46 -8.03 -3.09
CA GLY A 180 -14.78 -7.17 -1.95
C GLY A 180 -15.93 -6.18 -2.21
N SER A 181 -16.47 -6.14 -3.44
CA SER A 181 -17.71 -5.43 -3.75
C SER A 181 -18.91 -6.23 -3.22
N ILE A 182 -19.75 -5.58 -2.41
CA ILE A 182 -21.01 -6.14 -1.91
C ILE A 182 -22.04 -6.18 -3.05
N GLY A 183 -22.13 -5.11 -3.85
CA GLY A 183 -23.06 -4.99 -4.98
C GLY A 183 -22.81 -6.00 -6.09
N ASP A 184 -21.55 -6.37 -6.36
CA ASP A 184 -21.20 -7.40 -7.35
C ASP A 184 -21.30 -8.84 -6.80
N ASN A 185 -21.66 -9.04 -5.52
CA ASN A 185 -21.56 -10.35 -4.88
C ASN A 185 -22.73 -11.29 -5.23
N GLY A 186 -22.70 -11.89 -6.42
CA GLY A 186 -23.62 -12.96 -6.84
C GLY A 186 -23.12 -14.39 -6.63
N LEU A 187 -21.86 -14.58 -6.23
CA LEU A 187 -21.20 -15.90 -6.17
C LEU A 187 -21.04 -16.46 -4.75
N GLY A 188 -20.89 -15.60 -3.74
CA GLY A 188 -20.53 -16.03 -2.39
C GLY A 188 -19.14 -16.66 -2.27
N GLY A 189 -18.95 -17.50 -1.24
CA GLY A 189 -17.69 -18.18 -0.91
C GLY A 189 -16.57 -17.23 -0.48
N TRP A 190 -15.42 -17.79 -0.09
CA TRP A 190 -14.21 -17.06 0.31
C TRP A 190 -14.47 -15.97 1.35
N HIS A 191 -15.27 -16.31 2.36
CA HIS A 191 -15.82 -15.36 3.34
C HIS A 191 -14.72 -14.49 3.95
N SER A 192 -13.59 -15.08 4.36
CA SER A 192 -12.49 -14.35 4.97
C SER A 192 -11.86 -13.34 4.01
N TYR A 193 -11.60 -13.75 2.78
CA TYR A 193 -11.01 -12.86 1.78
C TYR A 193 -11.97 -11.74 1.37
N ARG A 194 -13.22 -12.06 1.04
CA ARG A 194 -14.24 -11.08 0.67
C ARG A 194 -14.45 -10.05 1.76
N ALA A 195 -14.76 -10.51 2.98
CA ALA A 195 -15.02 -9.63 4.12
C ALA A 195 -13.81 -8.73 4.41
N SER A 196 -12.59 -9.27 4.33
CA SER A 196 -11.38 -8.46 4.53
C SER A 196 -11.16 -7.40 3.44
N LYS A 197 -11.49 -7.68 2.17
CA LYS A 197 -11.40 -6.70 1.08
C LYS A 197 -12.53 -5.67 1.14
N THR A 198 -13.73 -6.05 1.55
CA THR A 198 -14.81 -5.10 1.86
C THR A 198 -14.44 -4.19 3.04
N ALA A 199 -13.81 -4.74 4.08
CA ALA A 199 -13.30 -3.94 5.19
C ALA A 199 -12.22 -2.95 4.73
N LEU A 200 -11.26 -3.39 3.92
CA LEU A 200 -10.27 -2.51 3.30
C LEU A 200 -10.94 -1.38 2.50
N ASN A 201 -12.00 -1.71 1.74
CA ASN A 201 -12.75 -0.72 0.96
C ASN A 201 -13.34 0.37 1.88
N GLN A 202 -14.06 -0.02 2.92
CA GLN A 202 -14.66 0.89 3.88
C GLN A 202 -13.61 1.73 4.62
N LEU A 203 -12.55 1.10 5.13
CA LEU A 203 -11.50 1.81 5.86
C LEU A 203 -10.76 2.81 4.96
N THR A 204 -10.51 2.44 3.71
CA THR A 204 -9.92 3.36 2.71
C THR A 204 -10.85 4.53 2.43
N LYS A 205 -12.16 4.28 2.31
CA LYS A 205 -13.15 5.35 2.15
C LYS A 205 -13.14 6.30 3.34
N THR A 206 -13.08 5.78 4.57
CA THR A 206 -13.00 6.61 5.78
C THR A 206 -11.77 7.52 5.76
N VAL A 207 -10.56 6.97 5.59
CA VAL A 207 -9.33 7.80 5.57
C VAL A 207 -9.29 8.76 4.37
N SER A 208 -9.91 8.41 3.23
CA SER A 208 -10.01 9.32 2.09
C SER A 208 -10.76 10.61 2.44
N VAL A 209 -11.83 10.52 3.24
CA VAL A 209 -12.64 11.66 3.65
C VAL A 209 -11.90 12.52 4.67
N GLU A 210 -11.22 11.88 5.61
CA GLU A 210 -10.49 12.55 6.69
C GLU A 210 -9.26 13.30 6.15
N LEU A 211 -8.43 12.61 5.36
CA LEU A 211 -7.15 13.12 4.87
C LEU A 211 -7.31 14.03 3.64
N GLY A 212 -8.30 13.74 2.78
CA GLY A 212 -8.54 14.55 1.58
C GLY A 212 -8.94 15.99 1.88
N LYS A 213 -9.73 16.20 2.94
CA LYS A 213 -10.16 17.55 3.36
C LYS A 213 -9.05 18.36 4.03
N LYS A 214 -8.18 17.70 4.80
CA LYS A 214 -7.25 18.38 5.72
C LYS A 214 -5.82 18.45 5.21
N ASP A 215 -5.38 17.41 4.52
CA ASP A 215 -3.95 17.16 4.29
C ASP A 215 -3.59 17.03 2.80
N ASN A 216 -4.57 17.23 1.91
CA ASN A 216 -4.37 17.15 0.46
C ASN A 216 -3.81 15.77 0.04
N ILE A 217 -4.41 14.71 0.58
CA ILE A 217 -4.09 13.31 0.29
C ILE A 217 -5.33 12.65 -0.33
N ALA A 218 -5.17 12.08 -1.52
CA ALA A 218 -6.21 11.24 -2.11
C ALA A 218 -5.94 9.77 -1.78
N CYS A 219 -7.00 9.00 -1.56
CA CYS A 219 -6.93 7.55 -1.36
C CYS A 219 -7.85 6.84 -2.35
N ILE A 220 -7.34 5.86 -3.07
CA ILE A 220 -8.12 5.05 -4.02
C ILE A 220 -7.92 3.56 -3.76
N LEU A 221 -8.86 2.76 -4.27
CA LEU A 221 -8.76 1.31 -4.29
C LEU A 221 -8.57 0.84 -5.72
N LEU A 222 -7.78 -0.22 -5.89
CA LEU A 222 -7.45 -0.78 -7.18
C LEU A 222 -7.69 -2.29 -7.20
N HIS A 223 -8.46 -2.77 -8.17
CA HIS A 223 -8.60 -4.19 -8.47
C HIS A 223 -7.73 -4.54 -9.69
N PRO A 224 -6.76 -5.47 -9.56
CA PRO A 224 -5.77 -5.73 -10.60
C PRO A 224 -6.27 -6.60 -11.77
N GLY A 225 -7.50 -7.08 -11.71
CA GLY A 225 -7.92 -8.25 -12.49
C GLY A 225 -7.42 -9.56 -11.88
N THR A 226 -7.48 -10.65 -12.65
CA THR A 226 -6.86 -11.91 -12.25
C THR A 226 -5.44 -11.93 -12.81
N VAL A 227 -4.45 -11.78 -11.94
CA VAL A 227 -3.03 -11.68 -12.33
C VAL A 227 -2.28 -12.95 -12.01
N ASP A 228 -1.47 -13.47 -12.92
CA ASP A 228 -0.66 -14.66 -12.69
C ASP A 228 0.44 -14.43 -11.62
N THR A 229 0.11 -14.85 -10.40
CA THR A 229 0.92 -14.72 -9.20
C THR A 229 0.70 -15.93 -8.32
N ASP A 230 1.54 -16.14 -7.30
CA ASP A 230 1.35 -17.25 -6.37
C ASP A 230 0.00 -17.18 -5.64
N LEU A 231 -0.55 -15.98 -5.42
CA LEU A 231 -1.86 -15.80 -4.79
C LEU A 231 -2.99 -16.38 -5.65
N SER A 232 -2.94 -16.17 -6.97
CA SER A 232 -4.00 -16.59 -7.89
C SER A 232 -3.77 -17.99 -8.47
N ARG A 233 -2.51 -18.45 -8.59
CA ARG A 233 -2.12 -19.71 -9.28
C ARG A 233 -3.00 -20.91 -8.91
N PRO A 234 -3.36 -21.15 -7.63
CA PRO A 234 -4.24 -22.27 -7.28
C PRO A 234 -5.69 -22.15 -7.79
N PHE A 235 -6.10 -20.97 -8.26
CA PHE A 235 -7.48 -20.60 -8.59
C PHE A 235 -7.67 -20.19 -10.05
N GLN A 236 -6.68 -20.41 -10.92
CA GLN A 236 -6.72 -20.00 -12.33
C GLN A 236 -7.48 -20.99 -13.24
N LYS A 237 -7.84 -22.19 -12.76
CA LYS A 237 -8.41 -23.28 -13.58
C LYS A 237 -9.60 -22.87 -14.45
N ASN A 238 -10.47 -22.00 -13.91
CA ASN A 238 -11.69 -21.56 -14.58
C ASN A 238 -11.59 -20.11 -15.11
N VAL A 239 -10.42 -19.50 -15.07
CA VAL A 239 -10.22 -18.15 -15.59
C VAL A 239 -10.09 -18.24 -17.11
N PRO A 240 -10.93 -17.52 -17.89
CA PRO A 240 -10.76 -17.46 -19.34
C PRO A 240 -9.34 -17.03 -19.70
N LYS A 241 -8.76 -17.61 -20.75
CA LYS A 241 -7.34 -17.36 -21.11
C LYS A 241 -7.04 -15.88 -21.34
N ASP A 242 -8.01 -15.13 -21.89
CA ASP A 242 -7.95 -13.69 -22.15
C ASP A 242 -8.19 -12.82 -20.89
N LYS A 243 -8.51 -13.44 -19.75
CA LYS A 243 -8.77 -12.78 -18.46
C LYS A 243 -7.73 -13.11 -17.38
N LEU A 244 -6.74 -13.94 -17.71
CA LEU A 244 -5.55 -14.15 -16.89
C LEU A 244 -4.43 -13.23 -17.38
N PHE A 245 -4.09 -12.23 -16.58
CA PHE A 245 -3.12 -11.20 -16.95
C PHE A 245 -1.72 -11.52 -16.45
N THR A 246 -0.71 -11.08 -17.19
CA THR A 246 0.65 -11.00 -16.67
C THR A 246 0.75 -9.88 -15.62
N ARG A 247 1.79 -9.95 -14.77
CA ARG A 247 2.04 -8.92 -13.75
C ARG A 247 2.32 -7.58 -14.43
N GLU A 248 3.10 -7.63 -15.50
CA GLU A 248 3.54 -6.50 -16.29
C GLU A 248 2.34 -5.73 -16.85
N PHE A 249 1.40 -6.43 -17.50
CA PHE A 249 0.18 -5.83 -18.05
C PHE A 249 -0.70 -5.22 -16.96
N SER A 250 -0.96 -5.97 -15.89
CA SER A 250 -1.82 -5.49 -14.80
C SER A 250 -1.23 -4.24 -14.15
N VAL A 251 0.05 -4.27 -13.78
CA VAL A 251 0.72 -3.12 -13.16
C VAL A 251 0.80 -1.93 -14.11
N GLN A 252 1.05 -2.12 -15.40
CA GLN A 252 1.05 -1.04 -16.38
C GLN A 252 -0.31 -0.33 -16.41
N LYS A 253 -1.40 -1.10 -16.40
CA LYS A 253 -2.77 -0.58 -16.36
C LYS A 253 -3.07 0.16 -15.05
N LEU A 254 -2.69 -0.41 -13.92
CA LEU A 254 -2.88 0.21 -12.61
C LEU A 254 -2.06 1.50 -12.44
N LEU A 255 -0.82 1.52 -12.93
CA LEU A 255 0.01 2.72 -12.96
C LEU A 255 -0.60 3.78 -13.87
N SER A 256 -1.19 3.41 -15.01
CA SER A 256 -1.92 4.36 -15.86
C SER A 256 -3.11 5.00 -15.13
N ILE A 257 -3.85 4.23 -14.32
CA ILE A 257 -4.92 4.79 -13.46
C ILE A 257 -4.30 5.73 -12.43
N ILE A 258 -3.30 5.26 -11.68
CA ILE A 258 -2.57 6.07 -10.69
C ILE A 258 -2.14 7.40 -11.31
N ASP A 259 -1.47 7.39 -12.46
CA ASP A 259 -0.96 8.58 -13.15
C ASP A 259 -2.06 9.58 -13.53
N ASN A 260 -3.28 9.11 -13.80
CA ASN A 260 -4.40 9.95 -14.23
C ASN A 260 -5.43 10.30 -13.14
N VAL A 261 -5.24 9.80 -11.91
CA VAL A 261 -6.15 10.10 -10.77
C VAL A 261 -6.24 11.61 -10.51
N LYS A 262 -7.47 12.08 -10.35
CA LYS A 262 -7.80 13.46 -10.00
C LYS A 262 -8.29 13.55 -8.56
N LYS A 263 -8.34 14.76 -7.98
CA LYS A 263 -8.90 14.96 -6.62
C LYS A 263 -10.36 14.50 -6.51
N SER A 264 -11.14 14.61 -7.59
CA SER A 264 -12.52 14.12 -7.67
C SER A 264 -12.66 12.59 -7.59
N ASP A 265 -11.55 11.85 -7.76
CA ASP A 265 -11.54 10.39 -7.68
C ASP A 265 -11.21 9.89 -6.27
N ASN A 266 -11.02 10.80 -5.32
CA ASN A 266 -10.74 10.47 -3.94
C ASN A 266 -11.85 9.59 -3.33
N GLY A 267 -11.43 8.43 -2.81
CA GLY A 267 -12.30 7.43 -2.20
C GLY A 267 -13.09 6.61 -3.21
N LYS A 268 -12.66 6.50 -4.47
CA LYS A 268 -13.23 5.59 -5.47
C LYS A 268 -12.50 4.26 -5.56
N PHE A 269 -13.16 3.27 -6.17
CA PHE A 269 -12.63 1.94 -6.40
C PHE A 269 -12.62 1.62 -7.89
N PHE A 270 -11.44 1.37 -8.46
CA PHE A 270 -11.26 1.14 -9.89
C PHE A 270 -10.81 -0.28 -10.21
N ALA A 271 -11.32 -0.85 -11.30
CA ALA A 271 -10.76 -2.01 -11.96
C ALA A 271 -9.55 -1.62 -12.83
N TRP A 272 -8.73 -2.60 -13.20
CA TRP A 272 -7.56 -2.46 -14.08
C TRP A 272 -7.87 -1.77 -15.42
N ASP A 273 -9.09 -1.84 -15.92
CA ASP A 273 -9.52 -1.18 -17.16
C ASP A 273 -10.00 0.27 -16.95
N GLY A 274 -9.93 0.79 -15.72
CA GLY A 274 -10.34 2.13 -15.35
C GLY A 274 -11.83 2.25 -14.99
N GLN A 275 -12.62 1.17 -15.11
CA GLN A 275 -14.02 1.20 -14.70
C GLN A 275 -14.14 1.30 -13.17
N GLU A 276 -15.10 2.10 -12.71
CA GLU A 276 -15.45 2.15 -11.29
C GLU A 276 -16.19 0.86 -10.88
N ILE A 277 -15.80 0.27 -9.76
CA ILE A 277 -16.43 -0.92 -9.18
C ILE A 277 -17.38 -0.45 -8.07
N PRO A 278 -18.64 -0.94 -8.02
CA PRO A 278 -19.55 -0.61 -6.94
C PRO A 278 -19.05 -1.15 -5.59
N TRP A 279 -19.53 -0.56 -4.50
CA TRP A 279 -19.16 -0.99 -3.14
C TRP A 279 -19.61 -2.39 -2.78
#